data_AF-A0A6C0CD98-F1
#
_entry.id   AF-A0A6C0CD98-F1
#
_cell.length_a   1.000
_cell.length_b   1.000
_cell.length_c   1.000
_cell.angle_alpha   90.00
_cell.angle_beta   90.00
_cell.angle_gamma   90.00
#
_symmetry.space_group_name_H-M   'P 1'
#
loop_
_entity.id
_entity.type
_entity.pdbx_description
1 polymer ?
#
loop_
_entity_poly.entity_id
_entity_poly.type
_entity_poly.pdbx_seq_one_letter_code
_entity_poly.pdbx_strand_id
1 'polypeptide(L)'
;MGNNCYIWFEVDGSNDTIDKIYQELNTIGFNGCYGFSDIQKINDGHLEVYGTTKWTPPIDMFNTWLNTSKSLKIRCLFKEEFLQFAGSWNEEQSQAELVDFTTVTSDDVRNADSGLLSEIDKKLDLAYHMDTPFLNDN
;
A
#
# COMPACT_ATOMS: atom_id res chain seq x y z
N MET A 1 5.73 -16.62 -12.02
CA MET A 1 5.28 -16.45 -10.62
C MET A 1 5.53 -14.99 -10.29
N GLY A 2 4.53 -14.10 -10.46
CA GLY A 2 4.68 -12.62 -10.40
C GLY A 2 5.73 -12.09 -9.41
N ASN A 3 6.56 -11.13 -9.82
CA ASN A 3 7.52 -10.48 -8.94
C ASN A 3 6.80 -9.72 -7.82
N ASN A 4 7.45 -9.65 -6.67
CA ASN A 4 6.93 -9.01 -5.47
C ASN A 4 7.19 -7.50 -5.55
N CYS A 5 6.16 -6.66 -5.54
CA CYS A 5 6.34 -5.23 -5.31
C CYS A 5 6.48 -4.98 -3.81
N TYR A 6 7.64 -4.47 -3.36
CA TYR A 6 7.88 -4.20 -1.94
C TYR A 6 7.08 -3.00 -1.48
N ILE A 7 6.32 -3.19 -0.42
CA ILE A 7 5.53 -2.15 0.22
C ILE A 7 5.99 -1.98 1.67
N TRP A 8 6.06 -0.73 2.09
CA TRP A 8 6.15 -0.32 3.47
C TRP A 8 4.97 0.59 3.79
N PHE A 9 4.31 0.42 4.93
CA PHE A 9 3.34 1.39 5.39
C PHE A 9 3.32 1.50 6.91
N GLU A 10 3.02 2.70 7.39
CA GLU A 10 2.80 3.01 8.80
C GLU A 10 1.34 3.40 9.03
N VAL A 11 0.83 3.05 10.20
CA VAL A 11 -0.53 3.34 10.63
C VAL A 11 -0.50 3.92 12.04
N ASP A 12 -1.10 5.10 12.19
CA ASP A 12 -1.32 5.75 13.49
C ASP A 12 -2.82 5.80 13.82
N GLY A 13 -3.17 5.41 15.06
CA GLY A 13 -4.55 5.37 15.51
C GLY A 13 -4.71 5.10 17.01
N SER A 14 -5.94 4.80 17.44
CA SER A 14 -6.17 4.33 18.80
C SER A 14 -5.68 2.89 18.97
N ASN A 15 -5.31 2.51 20.20
CA ASN A 15 -4.83 1.15 20.53
C ASN A 15 -5.78 0.07 20.02
N ASP A 16 -7.08 0.20 20.32
CA ASP A 16 -8.10 -0.75 19.90
C ASP A 16 -8.18 -0.91 18.37
N THR A 17 -7.96 0.17 17.62
CA THR A 17 -7.96 0.13 16.15
C THR A 17 -6.68 -0.52 15.62
N ILE A 18 -5.52 -0.15 16.16
CA ILE A 18 -4.23 -0.72 15.76
C ILE A 18 -4.17 -2.21 16.07
N ASP A 19 -4.70 -2.65 17.22
CA ASP A 19 -4.74 -4.07 17.57
C ASP A 19 -5.58 -4.87 16.59
N LYS A 20 -6.72 -4.34 16.12
CA LYS A 20 -7.55 -4.98 15.11
C LYS A 20 -6.82 -5.09 13.76
N ILE A 21 -6.19 -4.01 13.32
CA ILE A 21 -5.41 -3.99 12.07
C ILE A 21 -4.23 -4.96 12.13
N TYR A 22 -3.52 -4.99 13.26
CA TYR A 22 -2.43 -5.94 13.49
C TYR A 22 -2.90 -7.39 13.36
N GLN A 23 -4.03 -7.76 13.99
CA GLN A 23 -4.60 -9.10 13.89
C GLN A 23 -5.08 -9.43 12.46
N GLU A 24 -5.71 -8.47 11.79
CA GLU A 24 -6.14 -8.60 10.40
C GLU A 24 -4.94 -8.88 9.47
N LEU A 25 -3.87 -8.11 9.57
CA LEU A 25 -2.68 -8.25 8.73
C LEU A 25 -1.95 -9.58 8.94
N ASN A 26 -1.85 -10.05 10.19
CA ASN A 26 -1.31 -11.39 10.49
C ASN A 26 -2.17 -12.51 9.88
N THR A 27 -3.48 -12.27 9.70
CA THR A 27 -4.38 -13.22 9.04
C THR A 27 -4.29 -13.14 7.51
N ILE A 28 -4.19 -11.94 6.95
CA ILE A 28 -4.09 -11.68 5.49
C ILE A 28 -2.76 -12.17 4.91
N GLY A 29 -1.65 -12.06 5.66
CA GLY A 29 -0.33 -12.55 5.24
C GLY A 29 -0.31 -14.04 4.85
N PHE A 30 -1.34 -14.80 5.21
CA PHE A 30 -1.50 -16.22 4.90
C PHE A 30 -2.24 -16.51 3.58
N ASN A 31 -2.98 -15.54 3.00
CA ASN A 31 -3.99 -15.79 1.94
C ASN A 31 -3.69 -15.19 0.54
N GLY A 32 -2.46 -14.78 0.27
CA GLY A 32 -1.93 -14.77 -1.11
C GLY A 32 -2.07 -13.50 -1.96
N CYS A 33 -2.80 -12.46 -1.53
CA CYS A 33 -2.82 -11.17 -2.24
C CYS A 33 -1.72 -10.21 -1.76
N TYR A 34 -1.38 -10.27 -0.48
CA TYR A 34 -0.38 -9.41 0.16
C TYR A 34 0.51 -10.27 1.06
N GLY A 35 1.79 -10.38 0.71
CA GLY A 35 2.81 -11.11 1.46
C GLY A 35 3.45 -10.20 2.50
N PHE A 36 2.72 -9.86 3.57
CA PHE A 36 3.28 -9.10 4.70
C PHE A 36 4.31 -9.97 5.43
N SER A 37 5.56 -9.50 5.46
CA SER A 37 6.72 -10.27 5.93
C SER A 37 7.21 -9.82 7.30
N ASP A 38 6.94 -8.57 7.67
CA ASP A 38 7.31 -8.01 8.97
C ASP A 38 6.25 -7.00 9.39
N ILE A 39 5.64 -7.23 10.56
CA ILE A 39 4.55 -6.41 11.10
C ILE A 39 4.96 -6.06 12.52
N GLN A 40 5.37 -4.82 12.74
CA GLN A 40 5.93 -4.35 14.01
C GLN A 40 5.01 -3.34 14.67
N LYS A 41 4.49 -3.70 15.85
CA LYS A 41 3.81 -2.75 16.72
C LYS A 41 4.86 -2.03 17.57
N ILE A 42 5.22 -0.80 17.17
CA ILE A 42 6.30 -0.04 17.82
C ILE A 42 5.84 0.47 19.19
N ASN A 43 4.58 0.89 19.29
CA ASN A 43 3.95 1.31 20.54
C ASN A 43 2.42 1.21 20.46
N ASP A 44 1.78 1.51 21.59
CA ASP A 44 0.34 1.59 21.71
C ASP A 44 -0.23 2.79 20.94
N GLY A 45 -0.50 2.55 19.65
CA GLY A 45 -1.07 3.55 18.73
C GLY A 45 -0.35 3.63 17.38
N HIS A 46 0.79 2.96 17.22
CA HIS A 46 1.58 2.97 15.99
C HIS A 46 1.94 1.57 15.51
N LEU A 47 1.77 1.34 14.21
CA LEU A 47 2.10 0.09 13.53
C LEU A 47 2.94 0.37 12.28
N GLU A 48 4.02 -0.38 12.11
CA GLU A 48 4.86 -0.35 10.92
C GLU A 48 4.84 -1.71 10.24
N VAL A 49 4.67 -1.72 8.92
CA VAL A 49 4.46 -2.95 8.15
C VAL A 49 5.33 -2.96 6.91
N TYR A 50 6.04 -4.06 6.73
CA TYR A 50 6.78 -4.38 5.53
C TYR A 50 6.18 -5.62 4.88
N GLY A 51 6.01 -5.58 3.56
CA GLY A 51 5.50 -6.71 2.83
C GLY A 51 5.74 -6.61 1.35
N THR A 52 5.02 -7.46 0.64
CA THR A 52 5.00 -7.48 -0.81
C THR A 52 3.57 -7.51 -1.31
N THR A 53 3.24 -6.71 -2.32
CA THR A 53 1.97 -6.80 -3.03
C THR A 53 2.14 -7.36 -4.43
N LYS A 54 1.07 -7.96 -4.95
CA LYS A 54 0.94 -8.40 -6.34
C LYS A 54 -0.41 -7.93 -6.88
N TRP A 55 -0.41 -7.41 -8.11
CA TRP A 55 -1.58 -7.23 -8.98
C TRP A 55 -2.63 -6.21 -8.54
N THR A 56 -2.74 -5.92 -7.23
CA THR A 56 -3.63 -4.91 -6.68
C THR A 56 -2.89 -4.16 -5.59
N PRO A 57 -2.78 -2.82 -5.65
CA PRO A 57 -2.23 -2.08 -4.54
C PRO A 57 -3.22 -2.13 -3.35
N PRO A 58 -2.77 -2.19 -2.08
CA PRO A 58 -3.67 -2.28 -0.92
C PRO A 58 -4.46 -0.99 -0.62
N ILE A 59 -4.64 -0.12 -1.62
CA ILE A 59 -5.38 1.15 -1.55
C ILE A 59 -6.79 0.94 -1.01
N ASP A 60 -7.52 -0.05 -1.52
CA ASP A 60 -8.92 -0.28 -1.11
C ASP A 60 -9.02 -0.77 0.35
N MET A 61 -8.01 -1.50 0.83
CA MET A 61 -7.90 -1.92 2.23
C MET A 61 -7.66 -0.70 3.11
N PHE A 62 -6.73 0.19 2.73
CA PHE A 62 -6.50 1.44 3.44
C PHE A 62 -7.74 2.32 3.47
N ASN A 63 -8.46 2.44 2.37
CA ASN A 63 -9.73 3.17 2.30
C ASN A 63 -10.79 2.60 3.23
N THR A 64 -10.90 1.27 3.31
CA THR A 64 -11.83 0.63 4.25
C THR A 64 -11.47 0.98 5.70
N TRP A 65 -10.19 0.96 6.05
CA TRP A 65 -9.74 1.32 7.39
C TRP A 65 -9.98 2.80 7.73
N LEU A 66 -9.64 3.72 6.82
CA LEU A 66 -9.85 5.16 6.98
C LEU A 66 -11.35 5.50 7.12
N ASN A 67 -12.22 4.81 6.37
CA ASN A 67 -13.66 4.97 6.48
C ASN A 67 -14.22 4.42 7.80
N THR A 68 -13.60 3.36 8.34
CA THR A 68 -14.00 2.74 9.61
C THR A 68 -13.54 3.55 10.82
N SER A 69 -12.38 4.20 10.73
CA SER A 69 -11.81 4.98 11.83
C SER A 69 -11.31 6.35 11.33
N LYS A 70 -12.12 7.39 11.57
CA LYS A 70 -11.83 8.76 11.12
C LYS A 70 -10.58 9.39 11.74
N SER A 71 -10.10 8.85 12.86
CA SER A 71 -8.85 9.29 13.50
C SER A 71 -7.62 8.57 13.00
N LEU A 72 -7.78 7.55 12.16
CA LEU A 72 -6.69 6.76 11.60
C LEU A 72 -5.91 7.59 10.59
N LYS A 73 -4.60 7.43 10.60
CA LYS A 73 -3.69 7.99 9.62
C LYS A 73 -2.83 6.88 9.06
N ILE A 74 -2.62 6.90 7.75
CA ILE A 74 -1.86 5.87 7.05
C ILE A 74 -0.86 6.58 6.14
N ARG A 75 0.41 6.13 6.15
CA ARG A 75 1.40 6.48 5.12
C ARG A 75 1.89 5.20 4.47
N CYS A 76 2.10 5.21 3.16
CA CYS A 76 2.59 4.06 2.42
C CYS A 76 3.66 4.47 1.42
N LEU A 77 4.69 3.65 1.30
CA LEU A 77 5.78 3.75 0.34
C LEU A 77 5.90 2.43 -0.43
N PHE A 78 6.06 2.53 -1.74
CA PHE A 78 6.40 1.38 -2.57
C PHE A 78 7.90 1.44 -2.85
N LYS A 79 8.71 0.54 -2.29
CA LYS A 79 10.18 0.70 -2.12
C LYS A 79 10.97 0.92 -3.41
N GLU A 80 10.45 0.56 -4.58
CA GLU A 80 11.11 0.82 -5.87
C GLU A 80 10.81 2.21 -6.46
N GLU A 81 9.96 2.99 -5.80
CA GLU A 81 9.50 4.28 -6.30
C GLU A 81 9.33 5.22 -5.11
N PHE A 82 9.90 6.41 -5.17
CA PHE A 82 9.69 7.46 -4.18
C PHE A 82 8.23 8.00 -4.16
N LEU A 83 7.25 7.19 -4.58
CA LEU A 83 5.82 7.43 -4.57
C LEU A 83 5.27 7.14 -3.19
N GLN A 84 4.83 8.21 -2.55
CA GLN A 84 4.27 8.18 -1.21
C GLN A 84 2.76 8.36 -1.30
N PHE A 85 2.03 7.57 -0.55
CA PHE A 85 0.60 7.78 -0.35
C PHE A 85 0.33 8.10 1.11
N ALA A 86 -0.68 8.93 1.34
CA ALA A 86 -1.14 9.23 2.68
C ALA A 86 -2.67 9.23 2.75
N GLY A 87 -3.21 8.85 3.90
CA GLY A 87 -4.61 9.03 4.27
C GLY A 87 -4.68 9.79 5.58
N SER A 88 -5.38 10.93 5.61
CA SER A 88 -5.54 11.81 6.78
C SER A 88 -4.22 12.30 7.44
N TRP A 89 -3.09 12.17 6.74
CA TRP A 89 -1.77 12.51 7.28
C TRP A 89 -1.45 13.99 7.04
N ASN A 90 -1.78 14.84 8.01
CA ASN A 90 -1.43 16.27 7.96
C ASN A 90 -0.12 16.53 8.70
N GLU A 91 0.98 16.51 7.97
CA GLU A 91 2.18 17.27 8.31
C GLU A 91 2.44 18.27 7.19
N GLU A 92 2.49 19.56 7.53
CA GLU A 92 2.70 20.69 6.60
C GLU A 92 4.01 20.63 5.80
N GLN A 93 4.85 19.60 6.01
CA GLN A 93 6.18 19.48 5.42
C GLN A 93 6.31 18.52 4.22
N SER A 94 5.27 17.76 3.85
CA SER A 94 5.41 16.66 2.86
C SER A 94 4.39 16.67 1.72
N GLN A 95 3.58 17.72 1.57
CA GLN A 95 2.41 17.71 0.69
C GLN A 95 2.67 17.72 -0.83
N ALA A 96 3.92 17.87 -1.29
CA ALA A 96 4.19 17.99 -2.73
C ALA A 96 4.17 16.65 -3.50
N GLU A 97 4.27 15.50 -2.81
CA GLU A 97 4.47 14.19 -3.46
C GLU A 97 3.57 13.08 -2.88
N LEU A 98 2.56 13.43 -2.09
CA LEU A 98 1.65 12.48 -1.44
C LEU A 98 0.33 12.34 -2.21
N VAL A 99 -0.03 11.12 -2.60
CA VAL A 99 -1.34 10.81 -3.17
C VAL A 99 -2.33 10.45 -2.05
N ASP A 100 -3.50 11.11 -2.03
CA ASP A 100 -4.53 10.90 -1.01
C ASP A 100 -5.36 9.64 -1.28
N PHE A 101 -5.19 8.63 -0.42
CA PHE A 101 -5.94 7.38 -0.50
C PHE A 101 -7.45 7.59 -0.50
N THR A 102 -7.96 8.58 0.25
CA THR A 102 -9.41 8.80 0.39
C THR A 102 -10.11 9.20 -0.91
N THR A 103 -9.33 9.55 -1.94
CA THR A 103 -9.82 9.98 -3.26
C THR A 103 -9.40 9.08 -4.41
N VAL A 104 -8.49 8.13 -4.17
CA VAL A 104 -7.93 7.25 -5.19
C VAL A 104 -8.26 5.80 -4.84
N THR A 105 -8.75 5.05 -5.81
CA THR A 105 -9.06 3.62 -5.69
C THR A 105 -8.05 2.76 -6.46
N SER A 106 -8.06 1.44 -6.23
CA SER A 106 -7.25 0.53 -7.05
C SER A 106 -7.63 0.56 -8.54
N ASP A 107 -8.89 0.83 -8.87
CA ASP A 107 -9.36 0.97 -10.26
C ASP A 107 -8.88 2.27 -10.90
N ASP A 108 -8.77 3.37 -10.14
CA ASP A 108 -8.19 4.62 -10.66
C ASP A 108 -6.72 4.43 -11.05
N VAL A 109 -5.97 3.63 -10.28
CA VAL A 109 -4.60 3.25 -10.63
C VAL A 109 -4.59 2.46 -11.94
N ARG A 110 -5.40 1.40 -12.05
CA ARG A 110 -5.42 0.52 -13.24
C ARG A 110 -5.84 1.22 -14.53
N ASN A 111 -6.60 2.30 -14.43
CA ASN A 111 -7.10 3.03 -15.59
C ASN A 111 -6.28 4.30 -15.87
N ALA A 112 -5.21 4.56 -15.12
CA ALA A 112 -4.40 5.76 -15.29
C ALA A 112 -3.52 5.66 -16.55
N ASP A 113 -3.72 6.60 -17.48
CA ASP A 113 -3.00 6.67 -18.75
C ASP A 113 -1.72 7.53 -18.68
N SER A 114 -1.60 8.37 -17.65
CA SER A 114 -0.51 9.31 -17.46
C SER A 114 -0.34 9.73 -15.98
N GLY A 115 0.82 10.31 -15.65
CA GLY A 115 1.14 10.78 -14.30
C GLY A 115 1.47 9.68 -13.29
N LEU A 116 1.51 10.05 -12.01
CA LEU A 116 1.99 9.20 -10.91
C LEU A 116 1.19 7.88 -10.76
N LEU A 117 -0.13 7.91 -10.97
CA LEU A 117 -0.96 6.70 -10.90
C LEU A 117 -0.65 5.72 -12.04
N SER A 118 -0.34 6.23 -13.24
CA SER A 118 0.05 5.41 -14.39
C SER A 118 1.44 4.79 -14.21
N GLU A 119 2.35 5.46 -13.50
CA GLU A 119 3.65 4.89 -13.14
C GLU A 119 3.49 3.67 -12.24
N ILE A 120 2.59 3.75 -11.25
CA ILE A 120 2.27 2.63 -10.34
C ILE A 120 1.67 1.46 -11.10
N ASP A 121 0.69 1.73 -11.97
CA ASP A 121 0.06 0.68 -12.78
C ASP A 121 1.09 -0.02 -13.68
N LYS A 122 1.93 0.73 -14.39
CA LYS A 122 3.00 0.16 -15.22
C LYS A 122 3.96 -0.70 -14.42
N LYS A 123 4.23 -0.40 -13.15
CA LYS A 123 5.12 -1.23 -12.32
C LYS A 123 4.43 -2.46 -11.75
N LEU A 124 3.15 -2.36 -11.38
CA LEU A 124 2.33 -3.54 -11.06
C LEU A 124 2.21 -4.48 -12.27
N ASP A 125 2.11 -3.91 -13.48
CA ASP A 125 2.06 -4.60 -14.77
C ASP A 125 3.43 -5.17 -15.20
N LEU A 126 4.53 -4.44 -15.02
CA LEU A 126 5.89 -4.97 -15.22
C LEU A 126 6.19 -6.14 -14.27
N ALA A 127 5.77 -6.05 -13.00
CA ALA A 127 5.87 -7.16 -12.06
C ALA A 127 5.05 -8.39 -12.52
N TYR A 128 4.01 -8.20 -13.32
CA TYR A 128 3.23 -9.25 -13.98
C TYR A 128 3.93 -9.82 -15.24
N HIS A 129 4.52 -8.96 -16.07
CA HIS A 129 5.07 -9.33 -17.38
C HIS A 129 6.53 -9.80 -17.39
N MET A 130 7.36 -9.42 -16.41
CA MET A 130 8.72 -9.99 -16.29
C MET A 130 8.72 -11.49 -15.92
N ASP A 131 7.55 -12.02 -15.56
CA ASP A 131 7.30 -13.44 -15.29
C ASP A 131 6.78 -14.23 -16.50
N THR A 132 6.58 -13.56 -17.64
CA THR A 132 6.34 -14.22 -18.91
C THR A 132 7.66 -14.34 -19.68
N PRO A 133 8.20 -15.56 -19.87
CA PRO A 133 9.46 -15.79 -20.61
C PRO A 133 9.48 -15.24 -22.04
N PHE A 134 8.33 -14.83 -22.58
CA PHE A 134 8.17 -14.36 -23.96
C PHE A 134 8.29 -12.84 -24.14
N LEU A 135 8.42 -12.05 -23.06
CA LEU A 135 8.56 -10.58 -23.12
C LEU A 135 9.92 -10.05 -22.64
N ASN A 136 10.78 -10.91 -22.06
CA ASN A 136 12.15 -10.54 -21.71
C ASN A 136 13.15 -10.65 -22.87
N ASP A 137 12.72 -11.19 -24.00
CA ASP A 137 13.49 -11.23 -25.25
C ASP A 137 12.65 -10.64 -26.40
N ASN A 138 12.74 -9.33 -26.59
CA ASN A 138 12.63 -8.65 -27.89
C ASN A 138 13.27 -7.25 -27.82
#